data_AF-A0A2N1UC90-F1
#
_entry.id   AF-A0A2N1UC90-F1
#
_cell.length_a   1.000
_cell.length_b   1.000
_cell.length_c   1.000
_cell.angle_alpha   90.00
_cell.angle_beta   90.00
_cell.angle_gamma   90.00
#
_symmetry.space_group_name_H-M   'P 1'
#
loop_
_entity.id
_entity.type
_entity.pdbx_description
1 polymer ?
#
loop_
_entity_poly.entity_id
_entity_poly.type
_entity_poly.pdbx_seq_one_letter_code
_entity_poly.pdbx_strand_id
1 'polypeptide(L)'
;MTGNTCYPLSDELAESFKKVRSVGRFIALYHRRFKQLYPEENSSFIFAAQIKLARLNDLTSPFLIGKMITVAIDGIATRQLTSLHNDGLLSDAEAADCIESLLGSLAVDKPMKTAMEDEFIFFKHAYGRLFSRAPLAMWILERYYGEPFDQYQKLSRETFDNPEFKLDMDLVSHNPILMIAFPNFRRASFQAKEKACQKSILLATLASRLGKEFNNFDPWSGQPLKSMQQGDKLVFYSVGPNKADDNASGDDILLPTEL
;
A
#
# COMPACT_ATOMS: atom_id res chain seq x y z
N MET A 1 11.59 -40.00 -4.93
CA MET A 1 10.39 -39.18 -5.22
C MET A 1 10.46 -37.94 -4.35
N THR A 2 11.04 -36.87 -4.89
CA THR A 2 11.25 -35.62 -4.16
C THR A 2 9.90 -34.90 -4.03
N GLY A 3 9.49 -34.68 -2.79
CA GLY A 3 8.28 -33.94 -2.46
C GLY A 3 8.39 -32.51 -2.96
N ASN A 4 7.51 -32.15 -3.89
CA ASN A 4 7.29 -30.75 -4.26
C ASN A 4 6.37 -30.13 -3.22
N THR A 5 6.99 -29.66 -2.15
CA THR A 5 6.46 -28.65 -1.24
C THR A 5 5.99 -27.42 -2.02
N CYS A 6 4.82 -26.87 -1.67
CA CYS A 6 4.26 -25.58 -2.09
C CYS A 6 5.25 -24.64 -2.78
N TYR A 7 5.21 -24.53 -4.11
CA TYR A 7 5.96 -23.48 -4.80
C TYR A 7 5.23 -22.14 -4.66
N PRO A 8 5.87 -21.11 -4.08
CA PRO A 8 5.30 -19.78 -3.93
C PRO A 8 5.33 -19.07 -5.29
N LEU A 9 4.17 -18.88 -5.93
CA LEU A 9 4.01 -18.28 -7.28
C LEU A 9 4.74 -19.07 -8.40
N SER A 10 4.21 -19.06 -9.62
CA SER A 10 4.99 -19.53 -10.77
C SER A 10 6.17 -18.57 -11.02
N ASP A 11 7.30 -19.10 -11.49
CA ASP A 11 8.51 -18.30 -11.75
C ASP A 11 8.23 -17.09 -12.66
N GLU A 12 7.30 -17.24 -13.62
CA GLU A 12 6.85 -16.19 -14.55
C GLU A 12 6.14 -15.01 -13.85
N LEU A 13 5.30 -15.29 -12.84
CA LEU A 13 4.62 -14.26 -12.06
C LEU A 13 5.61 -13.52 -11.14
N ALA A 14 6.53 -14.26 -10.52
CA ALA A 14 7.60 -13.68 -9.72
C ALA A 14 8.55 -12.82 -10.58
N GLU A 15 8.81 -13.22 -11.83
CA GLU A 15 9.61 -12.44 -12.78
C GLU A 15 8.89 -11.16 -13.21
N SER A 16 7.58 -11.22 -13.45
CA SER A 16 6.77 -10.05 -13.79
C SER A 16 6.79 -9.01 -12.66
N PHE A 17 6.64 -9.45 -11.40
CA PHE A 17 6.78 -8.61 -10.21
C PHE A 17 8.16 -7.92 -10.15
N LYS A 18 9.23 -8.68 -10.33
CA LYS A 18 10.61 -8.17 -10.33
C LYS A 18 10.81 -7.13 -11.44
N LYS A 19 10.31 -7.40 -12.65
CA LYS A 19 10.39 -6.48 -13.80
C LYS A 19 9.71 -5.16 -13.52
N VAL A 20 8.47 -5.17 -13.04
CA VAL A 20 7.71 -3.94 -12.75
C VAL A 20 8.42 -3.09 -11.69
N ARG A 21 8.96 -3.72 -10.62
CA ARG A 21 9.74 -3.00 -9.61
C ARG A 21 11.05 -2.43 -10.15
N SER A 22 11.75 -3.17 -11.02
CA SER A 22 12.97 -2.69 -11.68
C SER A 22 12.67 -1.49 -12.59
N VAL A 23 11.56 -1.52 -13.33
CA VAL A 23 11.10 -0.37 -14.13
C VAL A 23 10.80 0.84 -13.24
N GLY A 24 10.08 0.65 -12.13
CA GLY A 24 9.82 1.72 -11.17
C GLY A 24 11.12 2.36 -10.65
N ARG A 25 12.10 1.54 -10.24
CA ARG A 25 13.43 2.03 -9.81
C ARG A 25 14.18 2.76 -10.91
N PHE A 26 14.16 2.24 -12.14
CA PHE A 26 14.79 2.88 -13.28
C PHE A 26 14.20 4.27 -13.54
N ILE A 27 12.87 4.40 -13.55
CA ILE A 27 12.21 5.69 -13.75
C ILE A 27 12.57 6.67 -12.63
N ALA A 28 12.68 6.19 -11.38
CA ALA A 28 13.08 7.05 -10.25
C ALA A 28 14.51 7.58 -10.40
N LEU A 29 15.46 6.69 -10.76
CA LEU A 29 16.84 7.08 -11.05
C LEU A 29 16.92 8.03 -12.24
N TYR A 30 16.13 7.77 -13.29
CA TYR A 30 16.03 8.66 -14.44
C TYR A 30 15.50 10.04 -14.04
N HIS A 31 14.45 10.12 -13.23
CA HIS A 31 13.89 11.38 -12.74
C HIS A 31 14.96 12.20 -12.01
N ARG A 32 15.69 11.57 -11.08
CA ARG A 32 16.79 12.22 -10.36
C ARG A 32 17.84 12.75 -11.33
N ARG A 33 18.31 11.90 -12.24
CA ARG A 33 19.39 12.27 -13.15
C ARG A 33 18.97 13.36 -14.13
N PHE A 34 17.73 13.29 -14.63
CA PHE A 34 17.13 14.31 -15.47
C PHE A 34 17.16 15.66 -14.77
N LYS A 35 16.72 15.73 -13.51
CA LYS A 35 16.71 17.01 -12.77
C LYS A 35 18.08 17.56 -12.42
N GLN A 36 19.06 16.69 -12.20
CA GLN A 36 20.44 17.14 -12.00
C GLN A 36 21.06 17.74 -13.27
N LEU A 37 20.66 17.26 -14.46
CA LEU A 37 21.18 17.73 -15.74
C LEU A 37 20.40 18.94 -16.28
N TYR A 38 19.09 18.98 -16.04
CA TYR A 38 18.16 19.98 -16.55
C TYR A 38 17.30 20.55 -15.40
N PRO A 39 17.88 21.40 -14.53
CA PRO A 39 17.20 21.89 -13.33
C PRO A 39 15.98 22.78 -13.65
N GLU A 40 16.03 23.53 -14.74
CA GLU A 40 14.96 24.44 -15.18
C GLU A 40 13.77 23.70 -15.83
N GLU A 41 13.99 22.48 -16.34
CA GLU A 41 12.97 21.74 -17.08
C GLU A 41 11.94 21.11 -16.12
N ASN A 42 10.64 21.25 -16.43
CA ASN A 42 9.58 20.64 -15.64
C ASN A 42 9.60 19.11 -15.83
N SER A 43 9.83 18.40 -14.73
CA SER A 43 9.95 16.95 -14.64
C SER A 43 8.79 16.29 -13.89
N SER A 44 7.76 17.06 -13.49
CA SER A 44 6.59 16.57 -12.73
C SER A 44 5.86 15.43 -13.43
N PHE A 45 5.87 15.44 -14.78
CA PHE A 45 5.29 14.39 -15.61
C PHE A 45 5.92 13.01 -15.37
N ILE A 46 7.21 12.93 -14.98
CA ILE A 46 7.91 11.67 -14.71
C ILE A 46 7.33 11.03 -13.43
N PHE A 47 7.12 11.83 -12.40
CA PHE A 47 6.47 11.40 -11.17
C PHE A 47 5.00 11.00 -11.42
N ALA A 48 4.26 11.81 -12.17
CA ALA A 48 2.88 11.52 -12.54
C ALA A 48 2.75 10.19 -13.30
N ALA A 49 3.71 9.88 -14.18
CA ALA A 49 3.76 8.60 -14.90
C ALA A 49 3.96 7.41 -13.96
N GLN A 50 4.81 7.53 -12.94
CA GLN A 50 5.01 6.47 -11.93
C GLN A 50 3.76 6.22 -11.10
N ILE A 51 3.09 7.29 -10.64
CA ILE A 51 1.82 7.16 -9.91
C ILE A 51 0.77 6.50 -10.80
N LYS A 52 0.63 6.95 -12.06
CA LYS A 52 -0.31 6.34 -13.01
C LYS A 52 -0.04 4.86 -13.22
N LEU A 53 1.24 4.45 -13.34
CA LEU A 53 1.61 3.04 -13.45
C LEU A 53 1.16 2.23 -12.23
N ALA A 54 1.37 2.74 -11.02
CA ALA A 54 0.91 2.08 -9.79
C ALA A 54 -0.62 1.96 -9.75
N ARG A 55 -1.35 3.03 -10.13
CA ARG A 55 -2.82 3.02 -10.18
C ARG A 55 -3.36 2.03 -11.22
N LEU A 56 -2.78 2.00 -12.42
CA LEU A 56 -3.14 1.03 -13.45
C LEU A 56 -2.93 -0.41 -12.96
N ASN A 57 -1.85 -0.67 -12.23
CA ASN A 57 -1.62 -1.98 -11.62
C ASN A 57 -2.68 -2.33 -10.55
N ASP A 58 -3.06 -1.38 -9.69
CA ASP A 58 -4.10 -1.58 -8.65
C ASP A 58 -5.48 -1.90 -9.25
N LEU A 59 -5.77 -1.34 -10.44
CA LEU A 59 -7.01 -1.55 -11.18
C LEU A 59 -7.01 -2.85 -12.01
N THR A 60 -5.91 -3.16 -12.68
CA THR A 60 -5.81 -4.33 -13.58
C THR A 60 -5.51 -5.63 -12.84
N SER A 61 -4.87 -5.54 -11.68
CA SER A 61 -4.63 -6.67 -10.78
C SER A 61 -5.38 -6.44 -9.47
N PRO A 62 -6.68 -6.77 -9.41
CA PRO A 62 -7.52 -6.41 -8.27
C PRO A 62 -7.19 -7.20 -6.98
N PHE A 63 -6.27 -8.15 -7.07
CA PHE A 63 -5.88 -9.10 -6.03
C PHE A 63 -4.79 -8.56 -5.10
N LEU A 64 -4.49 -9.30 -4.03
CA LEU A 64 -3.56 -8.89 -2.98
C LEU A 64 -2.15 -8.64 -3.53
N ILE A 65 -1.70 -9.50 -4.46
CA ILE A 65 -0.39 -9.34 -5.11
C ILE A 65 -0.30 -8.05 -5.93
N GLY A 66 -1.38 -7.70 -6.63
CA GLY A 66 -1.50 -6.45 -7.38
C GLY A 66 -1.38 -5.26 -6.44
N LYS A 67 -2.13 -5.26 -5.34
CA LYS A 67 -2.03 -4.21 -4.32
C LYS A 67 -0.61 -4.08 -3.76
N MET A 68 0.11 -5.17 -3.55
CA MET A 68 1.47 -5.13 -3.02
C MET A 68 2.51 -4.60 -4.02
N ILE A 69 2.34 -4.90 -5.31
CA ILE A 69 3.10 -4.25 -6.38
C ILE A 69 2.83 -2.74 -6.37
N THR A 70 1.57 -2.35 -6.32
CA THR A 70 1.16 -0.94 -6.29
C THR A 70 1.81 -0.19 -5.14
N VAL A 71 1.72 -0.71 -3.91
CA VAL A 71 2.37 -0.11 -2.72
C VAL A 71 3.88 0.02 -2.91
N ALA A 72 4.52 -0.97 -3.55
CA ALA A 72 5.96 -0.93 -3.81
C ALA A 72 6.36 0.12 -4.86
N ILE A 73 5.62 0.24 -5.96
CA ILE A 73 5.87 1.25 -7.01
C ILE A 73 5.64 2.65 -6.45
N ASP A 74 4.51 2.85 -5.76
CA ASP A 74 4.19 4.11 -5.12
C ASP A 74 5.26 4.50 -4.09
N GLY A 75 5.71 3.55 -3.27
CA GLY A 75 6.79 3.80 -2.30
C GLY A 75 8.10 4.23 -2.96
N ILE A 76 8.43 3.71 -4.15
CA ILE A 76 9.59 4.15 -4.92
C ILE A 76 9.38 5.59 -5.41
N ALA A 77 8.21 5.90 -5.95
CA ALA A 77 7.87 7.23 -6.46
C ALA A 77 7.88 8.29 -5.35
N THR A 78 7.24 8.00 -4.20
CA THR A 78 7.21 8.89 -3.04
C THR A 78 8.62 9.15 -2.51
N ARG A 79 9.45 8.11 -2.35
CA ARG A 79 10.85 8.29 -1.94
C ARG A 79 11.65 9.17 -2.89
N GLN A 80 11.48 8.96 -4.19
CA GLN A 80 12.17 9.76 -5.19
C GLN A 80 11.76 11.23 -5.11
N LEU A 81 10.46 11.51 -4.99
CA LEU A 81 9.96 12.88 -4.86
C LEU A 81 10.42 13.53 -3.54
N THR A 82 10.43 12.79 -2.43
CA THR A 82 11.00 13.23 -1.15
C THR A 82 12.48 13.60 -1.30
N SER A 83 13.27 12.78 -2.00
CA SER A 83 14.69 13.10 -2.25
C SER A 83 14.85 14.37 -3.09
N LEU A 84 14.06 14.55 -4.15
CA LEU A 84 14.12 15.78 -4.96
C LEU A 84 13.72 17.03 -4.15
N HIS A 85 12.72 16.88 -3.27
CA HIS A 85 12.32 17.94 -2.36
C HIS A 85 13.45 18.32 -1.39
N ASN A 86 14.04 17.32 -0.73
CA ASN A 86 15.10 17.52 0.26
C ASN A 86 16.36 18.13 -0.36
N ASP A 87 16.69 17.75 -1.59
CA ASP A 87 17.84 18.27 -2.35
C ASP A 87 17.57 19.66 -2.97
N GLY A 88 16.36 20.22 -2.79
CA GLY A 88 16.00 21.53 -3.37
C GLY A 88 15.86 21.52 -4.89
N LEU A 89 15.69 20.34 -5.50
CA LEU A 89 15.64 20.15 -6.96
C LEU A 89 14.24 20.30 -7.56
N LEU A 90 13.22 20.57 -6.74
CA LEU A 90 11.85 20.83 -7.21
C LEU A 90 11.58 22.33 -7.28
N SER A 91 11.11 22.80 -8.42
CA SER A 91 10.51 24.14 -8.55
C SER A 91 9.12 24.19 -7.89
N ASP A 92 8.60 25.40 -7.65
CA ASP A 92 7.28 25.58 -7.05
C ASP A 92 6.14 25.14 -7.99
N ALA A 93 6.33 25.33 -9.30
CA ALA A 93 5.40 24.83 -10.32
C ALA A 93 5.34 23.29 -10.30
N GLU A 94 6.49 22.62 -10.24
CA GLU A 94 6.55 21.15 -10.14
C GLU A 94 5.95 20.64 -8.83
N ALA A 95 6.18 21.34 -7.71
CA ALA A 95 5.58 21.00 -6.44
C ALA A 95 4.04 21.05 -6.53
N ALA A 96 3.47 22.05 -7.23
CA ALA A 96 2.03 22.15 -7.45
C ALA A 96 1.49 20.98 -8.30
N ASP A 97 2.16 20.64 -9.40
CA ASP A 97 1.78 19.49 -10.25
C ASP A 97 1.84 18.16 -9.48
N CYS A 98 2.85 18.01 -8.61
CA CYS A 98 3.03 16.82 -7.79
C CYS A 98 1.94 16.69 -6.72
N ILE A 99 1.47 17.81 -6.15
CA ILE A 99 0.33 17.82 -5.20
C ILE A 99 -0.92 17.26 -5.88
N GLU A 100 -1.24 17.69 -7.10
CA GLU A 100 -2.40 17.17 -7.84
C GLU A 100 -2.29 15.66 -8.08
N SER A 101 -1.10 15.19 -8.47
CA SER A 101 -0.83 13.77 -8.67
C SER A 101 -0.95 12.95 -7.38
N LEU A 102 -0.49 13.49 -6.25
CA LEU A 102 -0.61 12.86 -4.92
C LEU A 102 -2.06 12.79 -4.45
N LEU A 103 -2.83 13.86 -4.62
CA LEU A 103 -4.26 13.92 -4.30
C LEU A 103 -5.03 12.87 -5.09
N GLY A 104 -4.84 12.85 -6.42
CA GLY A 104 -5.44 11.86 -7.29
C GLY A 104 -5.07 10.44 -6.86
N SER A 105 -3.80 10.20 -6.51
CA SER A 105 -3.36 8.88 -6.05
C SER A 105 -4.03 8.43 -4.75
N LEU A 106 -4.21 9.32 -3.77
CA LEU A 106 -4.83 8.98 -2.49
C LEU A 106 -6.32 8.74 -2.64
N ALA A 107 -7.00 9.54 -3.46
CA ALA A 107 -8.45 9.42 -3.68
C ALA A 107 -8.85 8.10 -4.34
N VAL A 108 -7.99 7.55 -5.21
CA VAL A 108 -8.26 6.29 -5.93
C VAL A 108 -7.48 5.10 -5.35
N ASP A 109 -6.87 5.24 -4.18
CA ASP A 109 -6.15 4.13 -3.55
C ASP A 109 -7.14 3.10 -2.98
N LYS A 110 -7.15 1.90 -3.56
CA LYS A 110 -8.05 0.84 -3.13
C LYS A 110 -7.63 0.34 -1.74
N PRO A 111 -8.54 0.25 -0.75
CA PRO A 111 -8.18 -0.28 0.57
C PRO A 111 -7.61 -1.71 0.50
N MET A 112 -6.61 -2.00 1.35
CA MET A 112 -6.01 -3.35 1.44
C MET A 112 -7.07 -4.44 1.74
N LYS A 113 -8.07 -4.10 2.56
CA LYS A 113 -9.20 -5.00 2.87
C LYS A 113 -9.95 -5.45 1.61
N THR A 114 -10.27 -4.51 0.71
CA THR A 114 -10.97 -4.81 -0.55
C THR A 114 -10.16 -5.75 -1.45
N ALA A 115 -8.85 -5.50 -1.61
CA ALA A 115 -7.98 -6.39 -2.41
C ALA A 115 -7.93 -7.83 -1.86
N MET A 116 -8.05 -7.98 -0.54
CA MET A 116 -8.09 -9.30 0.12
C MET A 116 -9.44 -9.99 -0.07
N GLU A 117 -10.54 -9.24 0.03
CA GLU A 117 -11.88 -9.76 -0.24
C GLU A 117 -11.98 -10.28 -1.69
N ASP A 118 -11.41 -9.54 -2.64
CA ASP A 118 -11.31 -9.95 -4.06
C ASP A 118 -10.50 -11.24 -4.24
N GLU A 119 -9.34 -11.34 -3.55
CA GLU A 119 -8.51 -12.56 -3.53
C GLU A 119 -9.28 -13.76 -2.98
N PHE A 120 -10.05 -13.55 -1.91
CA PHE A 120 -10.84 -14.61 -1.30
C PHE A 120 -11.96 -15.10 -2.23
N ILE A 121 -12.67 -14.19 -2.90
CA ILE A 121 -13.68 -14.54 -3.91
C ILE A 121 -13.04 -15.36 -5.03
N PHE A 122 -11.84 -14.99 -5.48
CA PHE A 122 -11.09 -15.79 -6.45
C PHE A 122 -10.78 -17.20 -5.93
N PHE A 123 -10.27 -17.35 -4.70
CA PHE A 123 -10.04 -18.66 -4.09
C PHE A 123 -11.31 -19.52 -4.05
N LYS A 124 -12.48 -18.92 -3.75
CA LYS A 124 -13.77 -19.61 -3.79
C LYS A 124 -14.09 -20.18 -5.16
N HIS A 125 -13.93 -19.37 -6.20
CA HIS A 125 -14.16 -19.82 -7.57
C HIS A 125 -13.15 -20.88 -8.03
N ALA A 126 -11.88 -20.74 -7.66
CA ALA A 126 -10.84 -21.70 -7.98
C ALA A 126 -11.09 -23.06 -7.31
N TYR A 127 -11.45 -23.07 -6.03
CA TYR A 127 -11.79 -24.29 -5.30
C TYR A 127 -13.02 -25.00 -5.89
N GLY A 128 -14.09 -24.26 -6.20
CA GLY A 128 -15.27 -24.83 -6.85
C GLY A 128 -14.95 -25.50 -8.20
N ARG A 129 -14.01 -24.93 -8.97
CA ARG A 129 -13.49 -25.55 -10.21
C ARG A 129 -12.61 -26.77 -9.95
N LEU A 130 -11.89 -26.82 -8.83
CA LEU A 130 -11.12 -28.00 -8.43
C LEU A 130 -12.03 -29.15 -8.00
N PHE A 131 -13.11 -28.84 -7.27
CA PHE A 131 -14.12 -29.83 -6.86
C PHE A 131 -14.73 -30.54 -8.06
N SER A 132 -15.06 -29.81 -9.13
CA SER A 132 -15.58 -30.43 -10.35
C SER A 132 -14.57 -31.28 -11.12
N ARG A 133 -13.27 -31.09 -10.88
CA ARG A 133 -12.18 -31.81 -11.57
C ARG A 133 -11.61 -32.97 -10.76
N ALA A 134 -11.69 -32.93 -9.42
CA ALA A 134 -11.13 -33.93 -8.52
C ALA A 134 -12.07 -34.24 -7.34
N PRO A 135 -13.32 -34.68 -7.60
CA PRO A 135 -14.36 -34.79 -6.59
C PRO A 135 -14.01 -35.75 -5.44
N LEU A 136 -13.32 -36.86 -5.72
CA LEU A 136 -12.91 -37.82 -4.68
C LEU A 136 -11.83 -37.26 -3.74
N ALA A 137 -10.85 -36.55 -4.28
CA ALA A 137 -9.79 -35.93 -3.48
C ALA A 137 -10.35 -34.82 -2.58
N MET A 138 -11.29 -34.02 -3.12
CA MET A 138 -11.98 -33.00 -2.33
C MET A 138 -12.88 -33.63 -1.27
N TRP A 139 -13.62 -34.69 -1.59
CA TRP A 139 -14.43 -35.41 -0.60
C TRP A 139 -13.58 -35.96 0.56
N ILE A 140 -12.40 -36.51 0.28
CA ILE A 140 -11.45 -36.97 1.32
C ILE A 140 -11.03 -35.78 2.19
N LEU A 141 -10.60 -34.67 1.58
CA LEU A 141 -10.19 -33.48 2.32
C LEU A 141 -11.32 -32.95 3.22
N GLU A 142 -12.54 -32.85 2.68
CA GLU A 142 -13.71 -32.39 3.43
C GLU A 142 -14.11 -33.35 4.55
N ARG A 143 -13.95 -34.66 4.34
CA ARG A 143 -14.30 -35.67 5.34
C ARG A 143 -13.39 -35.64 6.56
N TYR A 144 -12.10 -35.37 6.36
CA TYR A 144 -11.10 -35.39 7.43
C TYR A 144 -10.81 -34.01 8.02
N TYR A 145 -10.90 -32.94 7.23
CA TYR A 145 -10.55 -31.59 7.64
C TYR A 145 -11.75 -30.63 7.67
N GLY A 146 -12.92 -31.06 7.17
CA GLY A 146 -14.13 -30.25 7.01
C GLY A 146 -14.13 -29.43 5.71
N GLU A 147 -15.30 -28.93 5.30
CA GLU A 147 -15.41 -28.06 4.13
C GLU A 147 -14.82 -26.68 4.45
N PRO A 148 -13.74 -26.25 3.76
CA PRO A 148 -13.10 -24.97 4.05
C PRO A 148 -14.03 -23.76 3.87
N PHE A 149 -15.02 -23.86 2.98
CA PHE A 149 -15.98 -22.78 2.73
C PHE A 149 -17.06 -22.68 3.78
N ASP A 150 -17.60 -23.80 4.27
CA ASP A 150 -18.55 -23.77 5.39
C ASP A 150 -17.85 -23.35 6.67
N GLN A 151 -16.61 -23.80 6.90
CA GLN A 151 -15.79 -23.33 8.01
C GLN A 151 -15.55 -21.82 7.90
N TYR A 152 -15.17 -21.32 6.72
CA TYR A 152 -14.97 -19.89 6.51
C TYR A 152 -16.26 -19.09 6.59
N GLN A 153 -17.37 -19.53 6.00
CA GLN A 153 -18.65 -18.82 6.05
C GLN A 153 -19.22 -18.81 7.46
N LYS A 154 -19.05 -19.90 8.21
CA LYS A 154 -19.42 -19.97 9.62
C LYS A 154 -18.58 -19.00 10.44
N LEU A 155 -17.25 -19.05 10.31
CA LEU A 155 -16.34 -18.10 10.96
C LEU A 155 -16.69 -16.66 10.54
N SER A 156 -16.97 -16.43 9.26
CA SER A 156 -17.27 -15.12 8.71
C SER A 156 -18.60 -14.58 9.25
N ARG A 157 -19.66 -15.39 9.33
CA ARG A 157 -20.95 -14.97 9.91
C ARG A 157 -20.84 -14.72 11.41
N GLU A 158 -20.11 -15.58 12.11
CA GLU A 158 -19.90 -15.47 13.56
C GLU A 158 -19.06 -14.24 13.93
N THR A 159 -18.22 -13.74 13.00
CA THR A 159 -17.27 -12.63 13.28
C THR A 159 -17.60 -11.32 12.55
N PHE A 160 -18.09 -11.33 11.31
CA PHE A 160 -18.39 -10.11 10.52
C PHE A 160 -19.84 -9.65 10.63
N ASP A 161 -20.81 -10.56 10.76
CA ASP A 161 -22.23 -10.21 10.87
C ASP A 161 -22.67 -9.98 12.34
N ASN A 162 -21.79 -10.26 13.30
CA ASN A 162 -22.01 -10.01 14.71
C ASN A 162 -21.69 -8.54 15.06
N PRO A 163 -22.68 -7.74 15.52
CA PRO A 163 -22.48 -6.34 15.84
C PRO A 163 -21.48 -6.08 16.98
N GLU A 164 -21.24 -7.04 17.87
CA GLU A 164 -20.23 -6.92 18.94
C GLU A 164 -18.80 -6.95 18.40
N PHE A 165 -18.55 -7.63 17.29
CA PHE A 165 -17.20 -7.75 16.68
C PHE A 165 -16.92 -6.71 15.61
N LYS A 166 -17.93 -5.98 15.11
CA LYS A 166 -17.74 -4.92 14.10
C LYS A 166 -16.74 -3.84 14.55
N LEU A 167 -16.75 -3.47 15.82
CA LEU A 167 -15.87 -2.44 16.38
C LEU A 167 -14.39 -2.86 16.40
N ASP A 168 -14.09 -4.13 16.71
CA ASP A 168 -12.72 -4.67 16.68
C ASP A 168 -12.27 -5.09 15.27
N MET A 169 -13.22 -5.46 14.40
CA MET A 169 -12.98 -5.91 13.02
C MET A 169 -12.82 -4.77 12.01
N ASP A 170 -13.28 -3.56 12.33
CA ASP A 170 -13.02 -2.35 11.54
C ASP A 170 -11.56 -1.89 11.63
N LEU A 171 -10.82 -2.38 12.64
CA LEU A 171 -9.37 -2.31 12.64
C LEU A 171 -8.83 -3.46 11.77
N VAL A 172 -8.63 -3.16 10.48
CA VAL A 172 -8.04 -4.05 9.46
C VAL A 172 -6.82 -4.85 9.96
N SER A 173 -6.08 -4.36 10.96
CA SER A 173 -4.92 -5.03 11.55
C SER A 173 -5.22 -6.19 12.53
N HIS A 174 -6.45 -6.32 13.02
CA HIS A 174 -6.84 -7.27 14.08
C HIS A 174 -7.84 -8.32 13.63
N ASN A 175 -8.23 -8.35 12.35
CA ASN A 175 -9.18 -9.32 11.85
C ASN A 175 -8.61 -10.75 11.95
N PRO A 176 -9.11 -11.59 12.88
CA PRO A 176 -8.49 -12.87 13.20
C PRO A 176 -8.61 -13.87 12.04
N ILE A 177 -9.68 -13.77 11.26
CA ILE A 177 -9.91 -14.60 10.07
C ILE A 177 -8.88 -14.28 8.99
N LEU A 178 -8.67 -12.99 8.73
CA LEU A 178 -7.68 -12.54 7.76
C LEU A 178 -6.25 -12.86 8.22
N MET A 179 -5.97 -12.82 9.54
CA MET A 179 -4.67 -13.25 10.06
C MET A 179 -4.42 -14.76 9.91
N ILE A 180 -5.45 -15.60 10.06
CA ILE A 180 -5.33 -17.05 9.89
C ILE A 180 -5.17 -17.41 8.41
N ALA A 181 -5.99 -16.83 7.54
CA ALA A 181 -5.94 -17.11 6.10
C ALA A 181 -4.68 -16.53 5.42
N PHE A 182 -4.17 -15.40 5.93
CA PHE A 182 -3.03 -14.70 5.36
C PHE A 182 -2.05 -14.28 6.48
N PRO A 183 -1.08 -15.15 6.85
CA PRO A 183 -0.19 -14.92 8.01
C PRO A 183 0.63 -13.62 7.95
N ASN A 184 0.88 -13.11 6.74
CA ASN A 184 1.64 -11.86 6.53
C ASN A 184 0.74 -10.62 6.37
N PHE A 185 -0.57 -10.75 6.50
CA PHE A 185 -1.53 -9.68 6.26
C PHE A 185 -1.30 -8.47 7.17
N ARG A 186 -1.06 -8.71 8.46
CA ARG A 186 -0.77 -7.63 9.41
C ARG A 186 0.42 -6.82 8.92
N ARG A 187 1.52 -7.48 8.58
CA ARG A 187 2.72 -6.79 8.07
C ARG A 187 2.44 -6.01 6.77
N ALA A 188 1.73 -6.61 5.83
CA ALA A 188 1.37 -5.97 4.56
C ALA A 188 0.46 -4.74 4.75
N SER A 189 -0.54 -4.84 5.63
CA SER A 189 -1.46 -3.77 5.97
C SER A 189 -0.75 -2.60 6.66
N PHE A 190 0.15 -2.90 7.61
CA PHE A 190 1.00 -1.89 8.25
C PHE A 190 1.87 -1.16 7.23
N GLN A 191 2.54 -1.90 6.33
CA GLN A 191 3.35 -1.29 5.26
C GLN A 191 2.51 -0.42 4.32
N ALA A 192 1.32 -0.87 3.92
CA ALA A 192 0.44 -0.09 3.06
C ALA A 192 -0.02 1.21 3.74
N LYS A 193 -0.40 1.15 5.02
CA LYS A 193 -0.76 2.34 5.80
C LYS A 193 0.42 3.27 6.01
N GLU A 194 1.60 2.75 6.30
CA GLU A 194 2.83 3.54 6.41
C GLU A 194 3.11 4.32 5.11
N LYS A 195 2.96 3.67 3.94
CA LYS A 195 3.12 4.35 2.65
C LYS A 195 2.03 5.38 2.37
N ALA A 196 0.79 5.14 2.77
CA ALA A 196 -0.26 6.14 2.68
C ALA A 196 0.05 7.36 3.58
N CYS A 197 0.54 7.15 4.80
CA CYS A 197 0.96 8.21 5.70
C CYS A 197 2.11 9.02 5.09
N GLN A 198 3.15 8.36 4.56
CA GLN A 198 4.27 9.03 3.89
C GLN A 198 3.82 9.90 2.70
N LYS A 199 2.85 9.44 1.91
CA LYS A 199 2.25 10.28 0.85
C LYS A 199 1.52 11.50 1.41
N SER A 200 0.72 11.31 2.46
CA SER A 200 -0.02 12.41 3.09
C SER A 200 0.92 13.45 3.69
N ILE A 201 1.99 13.00 4.36
CA ILE A 201 3.04 13.86 4.91
C ILE A 201 3.76 14.63 3.78
N LEU A 202 4.09 13.96 2.68
CA LEU A 202 4.72 14.62 1.52
C LEU A 202 3.80 15.69 0.93
N LEU A 203 2.51 15.41 0.82
CA LEU A 203 1.51 16.35 0.34
C LEU A 203 1.43 17.58 1.26
N ALA A 204 1.31 17.38 2.57
CA ALA A 204 1.32 18.47 3.56
C ALA A 204 2.60 19.30 3.48
N THR A 205 3.75 18.64 3.31
CA THR A 205 5.06 19.30 3.18
C THR A 205 5.14 20.17 1.92
N LEU A 206 4.68 19.67 0.77
CA LEU A 206 4.66 20.44 -0.48
C LEU A 206 3.63 21.58 -0.42
N ALA A 207 2.46 21.36 0.16
CA ALA A 207 1.43 22.39 0.31
C ALA A 207 1.90 23.53 1.23
N SER A 208 2.51 23.18 2.37
CA SER A 208 3.09 24.15 3.30
C SER A 208 4.19 24.99 2.66
N ARG A 209 5.08 24.37 1.86
CA ARG A 209 6.09 25.09 1.07
C ARG A 209 5.47 26.16 0.16
N LEU A 210 4.32 25.87 -0.44
CA LEU A 210 3.62 26.78 -1.35
C LEU A 210 2.67 27.76 -0.63
N GLY A 211 2.61 27.75 0.70
CA GLY A 211 1.67 28.56 1.47
C GLY A 211 0.20 28.21 1.22
N LYS A 212 -0.10 26.99 0.76
CA LYS A 212 -1.46 26.52 0.52
C LYS A 212 -2.03 25.88 1.77
N GLU A 213 -3.27 26.22 2.11
CA GLU A 213 -4.04 25.46 3.10
C GLU A 213 -4.30 24.06 2.56
N PHE A 214 -3.95 23.05 3.34
CA PHE A 214 -4.23 21.66 3.03
C PHE A 214 -4.88 20.97 4.21
N ASN A 215 -5.94 20.19 3.94
CA ASN A 215 -6.52 19.30 4.93
C ASN A 215 -5.57 18.12 5.14
N ASN A 216 -4.60 18.35 6.03
CA ASN A 216 -3.58 17.41 6.45
C ASN A 216 -4.23 16.19 7.12
N PHE A 217 -4.66 15.18 6.38
CA PHE A 217 -5.31 13.98 6.94
C PHE A 217 -4.29 12.88 7.26
N ASP A 218 -4.29 12.35 8.49
CA ASP A 218 -3.51 11.18 8.86
C ASP A 218 -4.29 9.88 8.59
N PRO A 219 -3.87 9.04 7.63
CA PRO A 219 -4.51 7.76 7.35
C PRO A 219 -4.51 6.77 8.52
N TRP A 220 -3.66 7.00 9.53
CA TRP A 220 -3.58 6.11 10.69
C TRP A 220 -4.58 6.47 11.78
N SER A 221 -4.52 7.70 12.28
CA SER A 221 -5.38 8.18 13.37
C SER A 221 -6.76 8.66 12.89
N GLY A 222 -6.90 9.00 11.61
CA GLY A 222 -8.07 9.69 11.07
C GLY A 222 -8.18 11.16 11.51
N GLN A 223 -7.16 11.68 12.21
CA GLN A 223 -7.05 13.06 12.68
C GLN A 223 -6.12 13.86 11.78
N PRO A 224 -5.98 15.17 12.00
CA PRO A 224 -4.98 15.94 11.29
C PRO A 224 -3.55 15.45 11.56
N LEU A 225 -2.67 15.50 10.55
CA LEU A 225 -1.23 15.22 10.75
C LEU A 225 -0.65 16.17 11.80
N LYS A 226 0.30 15.64 12.58
CA LYS A 226 1.07 16.43 13.53
C LYS A 226 2.19 17.16 12.82
N SER A 227 2.65 18.23 13.44
CA SER A 227 3.78 19.00 12.94
C SER A 227 4.66 19.47 14.08
N MET A 228 5.97 19.45 13.86
CA MET A 228 6.94 20.03 14.77
C MET A 228 7.87 20.98 14.03
N GLN A 229 8.32 22.02 14.72
CA GLN A 229 9.34 22.90 14.19
C GLN A 229 10.72 22.29 14.46
N GLN A 230 11.48 21.98 13.42
CA GLN A 230 12.85 21.47 13.51
C GLN A 230 13.81 22.47 12.88
N GLY A 231 14.37 23.36 13.70
CA GLY A 231 15.11 24.53 13.22
C GLY A 231 14.19 25.44 12.39
N ASP A 232 14.58 25.77 11.17
CA ASP A 232 13.79 26.63 10.26
C ASP A 232 12.75 25.85 9.45
N LYS A 233 12.68 24.52 9.59
CA LYS A 233 11.77 23.67 8.81
C LYS A 233 10.60 23.18 9.66
N LEU A 234 9.40 23.29 9.10
CA LEU A 234 8.21 22.63 9.63
C LEU A 234 8.19 21.18 9.12
N VAL A 235 8.18 20.23 10.05
CA VAL A 235 8.19 18.79 9.74
C VAL A 235 6.83 18.21 10.12
N PHE A 236 6.17 17.57 9.16
CA PHE A 236 4.92 16.85 9.39
C PHE A 236 5.17 15.37 9.68
N TYR A 237 4.34 14.76 10.53
CA TYR A 237 4.42 13.34 10.86
C TYR A 237 3.05 12.76 11.20
N SER A 238 2.95 11.43 11.11
CA SER A 238 1.79 10.65 11.57
C SER A 238 2.12 10.01 12.91
N VAL A 239 1.15 9.95 13.83
CA VAL A 239 1.27 9.31 15.15
C VAL A 239 1.33 7.78 15.10
N GLY A 240 1.24 7.20 13.90
CA GLY A 240 1.53 5.80 13.68
C GLY A 240 0.65 4.79 14.47
N PRO A 241 1.12 3.53 14.58
CA PRO A 241 0.43 2.40 15.19
C PRO A 241 -0.21 2.64 16.54
N ASN A 242 0.56 3.23 17.45
CA ASN A 242 0.17 3.41 18.84
C ASN A 242 -0.82 4.56 19.04
N LYS A 243 -1.01 5.41 18.00
CA LYS A 243 -1.82 6.63 18.03
C LYS A 243 -1.42 7.60 19.14
N ALA A 244 -0.22 7.44 19.67
CA ALA A 244 0.36 8.31 20.67
C ALA A 244 1.29 9.30 19.97
N ASP A 245 1.29 10.53 20.46
CA ASP A 245 2.16 11.57 19.90
C ASP A 245 3.54 11.46 20.57
N ASP A 246 4.46 10.79 19.89
CA ASP A 246 5.83 10.55 20.36
C ASP A 246 6.82 11.64 19.89
N ASN A 247 6.31 12.80 19.44
CA ASN A 247 7.08 13.94 18.94
C ASN A 247 8.07 13.58 17.81
N ALA A 248 7.57 12.94 16.75
CA ALA A 248 8.34 12.46 15.61
C ALA A 248 9.43 11.43 15.98
N SER A 249 9.15 10.59 16.98
CA SER A 249 10.04 9.51 17.42
C SER A 249 9.27 8.21 17.63
N GLY A 250 9.99 7.14 17.98
CA GLY A 250 9.35 5.85 18.29
C GLY A 250 8.56 5.27 17.12
N ASP A 251 7.23 5.15 17.30
CA ASP A 251 6.30 4.58 16.32
C ASP A 251 5.74 5.63 15.33
N ASP A 252 6.09 6.91 15.50
CA ASP A 252 5.70 7.97 14.57
C ASP A 252 6.28 7.75 13.18
N ILE A 253 5.48 8.04 12.16
CA ILE A 253 5.85 7.84 10.76
C ILE A 253 6.28 9.19 10.18
N LEU A 254 7.52 9.21 9.68
CA LEU A 254 8.15 10.33 8.99
C LEU A 254 8.36 10.05 7.50
N LEU A 255 8.69 11.10 6.75
CA LEU A 255 9.26 10.93 5.42
C LEU A 255 10.61 10.22 5.50
N PRO A 256 10.91 9.31 4.56
CA PRO A 256 12.21 8.65 4.49
C PRO A 256 13.32 9.68 4.21
N THR A 257 14.37 9.66 5.02
CA THR A 257 15.50 10.60 4.94
C THR A 257 16.62 10.16 3.99
N GLU A 258 16.67 8.89 3.58
CA GLU A 258 17.74 8.32 2.74
C GLU A 258 17.20 7.37 1.64
N LEU A 259 18.01 7.17 0.58
CA LEU A 259 17.77 6.25 -0.54
C LEU A 259 18.49 4.90 -0.32
#